data_AF-A0A2D5Y9Q7-F1
#
_entry.id   AF-A0A2D5Y9Q7-F1
#
_cell.length_a   1.000
_cell.length_b   1.000
_cell.length_c   1.000
_cell.angle_alpha   90.00
_cell.angle_beta   90.00
_cell.angle_gamma   90.00
#
_symmetry.space_group_name_H-M   'P 1'
#
loop_
_entity.id
_entity.type
_entity.pdbx_description
1 polymer ?
#
loop_
_entity_poly.entity_id
_entity_poly.type
_entity_poly.pdbx_seq_one_letter_code
_entity_poly.pdbx_strand_id
1 'polypeptide(L)'
;MFIKFFLLMIIFLNSVGCAPSANEIVEDWKARGWKIEKLHGEQGPIERHGKLMSERAKAIEASWVQNGIRKTRIYSQRNHNILVLRFFKTDGDQFVVVMKKKI
;
A
#
# COMPACT_ATOMS: atom_id res chain seq x y z
N MET A 1 -31.13 1.70 36.92
CA MET A 1 -29.79 2.16 36.48
C MET A 1 -29.19 1.18 35.47
N PHE A 2 -29.88 0.91 34.34
CA PHE A 2 -29.40 -0.04 33.31
C PHE A 2 -29.42 0.57 31.88
N ILE A 3 -30.20 1.62 31.67
CA ILE A 3 -30.36 2.28 30.36
C ILE A 3 -29.14 3.12 29.98
N LYS A 4 -28.44 3.71 30.97
CA LYS A 4 -27.24 4.55 30.74
C LYS A 4 -26.04 3.75 30.22
N PHE A 5 -25.95 2.46 30.53
CA PHE A 5 -24.82 1.62 30.12
C PHE A 5 -24.96 1.18 28.65
N PHE A 6 -26.19 0.99 28.17
CA PHE A 6 -26.47 0.57 26.80
C PHE A 6 -26.14 1.67 25.77
N LEU A 7 -26.38 2.94 26.12
CA LEU A 7 -26.03 4.10 25.28
C LEU A 7 -24.51 4.28 25.10
N LEU A 8 -23.71 3.90 26.09
CA LEU A 8 -22.25 4.00 26.02
C LEU A 8 -21.62 2.98 25.06
N MET A 9 -22.29 1.84 24.85
CA MET A 9 -21.80 0.78 23.96
C MET A 9 -22.02 1.12 22.47
N ILE A 10 -23.05 1.92 22.14
CA ILE A 10 -23.35 2.34 20.76
C ILE A 10 -22.34 3.38 20.24
N ILE A 11 -21.76 4.20 21.13
CA ILE A 11 -20.76 5.21 20.75
C ILE A 11 -19.43 4.55 20.36
N PHE A 12 -19.08 3.39 20.94
CA PHE A 12 -17.85 2.66 20.62
C PHE A 12 -17.91 1.84 19.32
N LEU A 13 -19.10 1.63 18.74
CA LEU A 13 -19.29 0.87 17.49
C LEU A 13 -19.07 1.71 16.22
N ASN A 14 -18.84 3.02 16.34
CA ASN A 14 -18.66 3.93 15.20
C ASN A 14 -17.20 4.25 14.86
N SER A 15 -16.22 3.61 15.50
CA SER A 15 -14.82 3.65 15.06
C SER A 15 -14.57 2.66 13.90
N VAL A 16 -15.45 2.66 12.90
CA VAL A 16 -15.17 2.04 11.61
C VAL A 16 -14.13 2.92 10.92
N GLY A 17 -12.85 2.65 11.20
CA GLY A 17 -11.75 3.33 10.56
C GLY A 17 -11.88 3.20 9.05
N CYS A 18 -12.05 4.33 8.36
CA CYS A 18 -11.99 4.37 6.91
C CYS A 18 -10.62 3.82 6.46
N ALA A 19 -10.61 2.89 5.51
CA ALA A 19 -9.35 2.38 4.97
C ALA A 19 -8.59 3.53 4.30
N PRO A 20 -7.27 3.69 4.54
CA PRO A 20 -6.51 4.78 3.96
C PRO A 20 -6.45 4.66 2.44
N SER A 21 -6.54 5.79 1.77
CA SER A 21 -6.37 5.91 0.32
C SER A 21 -4.93 5.58 -0.09
N ALA A 22 -4.73 5.25 -1.38
CA ALA A 22 -3.41 4.99 -1.92
C ALA A 22 -2.45 6.17 -1.74
N ASN A 23 -2.98 7.40 -1.86
CA ASN A 23 -2.18 8.61 -1.72
C ASN A 23 -1.69 8.80 -0.27
N GLU A 24 -2.58 8.63 0.71
CA GLU A 24 -2.21 8.70 2.13
C GLU A 24 -1.11 7.69 2.48
N ILE A 25 -1.25 6.44 2.00
CA ILE A 25 -0.22 5.41 2.20
C ILE A 25 1.13 5.84 1.59
N VAL A 26 1.13 6.41 0.38
CA VAL A 26 2.37 6.85 -0.28
C VAL A 26 3.00 8.05 0.43
N GLU A 27 2.20 9.03 0.87
CA GLU A 27 2.68 10.19 1.62
C GLU A 27 3.28 9.79 2.97
N ASP A 28 2.68 8.83 3.67
CA ASP A 28 3.22 8.24 4.89
C ASP A 28 4.63 7.65 4.71
N TRP A 29 4.89 7.04 3.55
CA TRP A 29 6.23 6.52 3.23
C TRP A 29 7.19 7.63 2.82
N LYS A 30 6.71 8.65 2.09
CA LYS A 30 7.51 9.84 1.79
C LYS A 30 7.97 10.57 3.04
N ALA A 31 7.10 10.72 4.03
CA ALA A 31 7.42 11.30 5.33
C ALA A 31 8.54 10.53 6.07
N ARG A 32 8.68 9.22 5.81
CA ARG A 32 9.77 8.37 6.35
C ARG A 32 11.05 8.39 5.50
N GLY A 33 11.13 9.29 4.52
CA GLY A 33 12.29 9.50 3.66
C GLY A 33 12.36 8.58 2.42
N TRP A 34 11.27 7.90 2.07
CA TRP A 34 11.21 7.14 0.82
C TRP A 34 10.86 8.04 -0.36
N LYS A 35 11.43 7.76 -1.52
CA LYS A 35 11.15 8.51 -2.75
C LYS A 35 10.50 7.57 -3.76
N ILE A 36 9.51 8.04 -4.50
CA ILE A 36 8.92 7.27 -5.59
C ILE A 36 10.00 7.02 -6.65
N GLU A 37 10.20 5.76 -7.01
CA GLU A 37 11.04 5.33 -8.11
C GLU A 37 10.21 5.13 -9.38
N LYS A 38 9.08 4.44 -9.27
CA LYS A 38 8.23 4.13 -10.42
C LYS A 38 6.79 3.82 -10.00
N LEU A 39 5.85 4.18 -10.87
CA LEU A 39 4.48 3.69 -10.83
C LEU A 39 4.25 2.71 -12.00
N HIS A 40 3.60 1.59 -11.71
CA HIS A 40 3.19 0.59 -12.70
C HIS A 40 1.69 0.29 -12.61
N GLY A 41 1.07 0.07 -13.76
CA GLY A 41 -0.39 -0.07 -13.86
C GLY A 41 -1.08 1.29 -13.82
N GLU A 42 -2.41 1.26 -13.82
CA GLU A 42 -3.26 2.45 -13.78
C GLU A 42 -3.85 2.62 -12.39
N GLN A 43 -3.76 3.84 -11.85
CA GLN A 43 -4.31 4.15 -10.54
C GLN A 43 -5.84 4.13 -10.58
N GLY A 44 -6.45 3.80 -9.43
CA GLY A 44 -7.89 3.83 -9.26
C GLY A 44 -8.28 3.61 -7.80
N PRO A 45 -9.59 3.52 -7.51
CA PRO A 45 -10.09 3.17 -6.19
C PRO A 45 -9.51 1.84 -5.71
N ILE A 46 -9.10 1.78 -4.44
CA ILE A 46 -8.46 0.61 -3.85
C ILE A 46 -9.36 -0.02 -2.79
N GLU A 47 -9.33 -1.34 -2.71
CA GLU A 47 -9.97 -2.09 -1.61
C GLU A 47 -8.97 -2.36 -0.48
N ARG A 48 -7.72 -2.66 -0.85
CA ARG A 48 -6.64 -2.97 0.07
C ARG A 48 -5.29 -2.71 -0.59
N HIS A 49 -4.25 -2.77 0.24
CA HIS A 49 -2.88 -2.70 -0.23
C HIS A 49 -2.00 -3.75 0.44
N GLY A 50 -0.86 -4.05 -0.17
CA GLY A 50 0.19 -4.88 0.37
C GLY A 50 1.54 -4.18 0.24
N LYS A 51 2.49 -4.63 1.05
CA LYS A 51 3.87 -4.13 1.07
C LYS A 51 4.83 -5.29 0.89
N LEU A 52 5.85 -5.10 0.07
CA LEU A 52 7.01 -5.98 -0.02
C LEU A 52 8.29 -5.16 0.10
N MET A 53 9.15 -5.56 1.04
CA MET A 53 10.49 -4.98 1.25
C MET A 53 11.38 -6.02 1.94
N SER A 54 12.69 -5.94 1.74
CA SER A 54 13.68 -6.76 2.46
C SER A 54 15.01 -6.05 2.46
N GLU A 55 15.69 -5.97 3.60
CA GLU A 55 17.04 -5.36 3.68
C GLU A 55 18.15 -6.31 3.22
N ARG A 56 17.86 -7.62 3.14
CA ARG A 56 18.85 -8.66 2.80
C ARG A 56 18.75 -9.12 1.34
N ALA A 57 17.61 -8.92 0.69
CA ALA A 57 17.42 -9.37 -0.67
C ALA A 57 18.29 -8.56 -1.65
N LYS A 58 18.88 -9.22 -2.64
CA LYS A 58 19.65 -8.53 -3.70
C LYS A 58 18.73 -7.77 -4.67
N ALA A 59 17.46 -8.17 -4.76
CA ALA A 59 16.45 -7.53 -5.58
C ALA A 59 15.04 -7.79 -5.03
N ILE A 60 14.09 -6.92 -5.36
CA ILE A 60 12.67 -7.04 -5.02
C ILE A 60 11.86 -7.11 -6.31
N GLU A 61 10.89 -8.04 -6.37
CA GLU A 61 9.96 -8.14 -7.49
C GLU A 61 8.70 -7.28 -7.25
N ALA A 62 8.43 -6.38 -8.18
CA ALA A 62 7.16 -5.67 -8.28
C ALA A 62 6.27 -6.40 -9.29
N SER A 63 5.13 -6.95 -8.86
CA SER A 63 4.12 -7.49 -9.77
C SER A 63 2.77 -6.82 -9.58
N TRP A 64 2.01 -6.67 -10.65
CA TRP A 64 0.68 -6.08 -10.69
C TRP A 64 -0.18 -6.77 -11.75
N VAL A 65 -1.45 -6.41 -11.85
CA VAL A 65 -2.42 -6.94 -12.82
C VAL A 65 -2.99 -5.77 -13.58
N GLN A 66 -2.97 -5.83 -14.91
CA GLN A 66 -3.58 -4.81 -15.75
C GLN A 66 -4.40 -5.50 -16.84
N ASN A 67 -5.68 -5.18 -16.94
CA ASN A 67 -6.66 -5.86 -17.79
C ASN A 67 -6.66 -7.38 -17.55
N GLY A 68 -6.62 -7.80 -16.28
CA GLY A 68 -6.57 -9.22 -15.91
C GLY A 68 -5.23 -9.93 -16.20
N ILE A 69 -4.25 -9.24 -16.79
CA ILE A 69 -2.94 -9.82 -17.12
C ILE A 69 -1.92 -9.46 -16.04
N ARG A 70 -1.31 -10.48 -15.42
CA ARG A 70 -0.21 -10.29 -14.47
C ARG A 70 1.05 -9.81 -15.18
N LYS A 71 1.61 -8.70 -14.70
CA LYS A 71 2.89 -8.11 -15.14
C LYS A 71 3.87 -8.10 -13.96
N THR A 72 5.17 -8.11 -14.26
CA THR A 72 6.22 -8.11 -13.24
C THR A 72 7.45 -7.32 -13.68
N ARG A 73 8.21 -6.79 -12.72
CA ARG A 73 9.51 -6.13 -12.90
C ARG A 73 10.38 -6.30 -11.66
N ILE A 74 11.65 -6.65 -11.88
CA ILE A 74 12.64 -6.84 -10.81
C ILE A 74 13.44 -5.55 -10.59
N TYR A 75 13.65 -5.19 -9.33
CA TYR A 75 14.41 -4.01 -8.89
C TYR A 75 15.61 -4.43 -8.05
N SER A 76 16.82 -4.16 -8.52
CA SER A 76 18.05 -4.46 -7.77
C SER A 76 18.25 -3.52 -6.59
N GLN A 77 18.67 -4.06 -5.45
CA GLN A 77 19.07 -3.30 -4.26
C GLN A 77 20.59 -3.23 -4.18
N ARG A 78 21.20 -2.22 -4.84
CA ARG A 78 22.65 -1.98 -4.80
C ARG A 78 23.01 -0.90 -3.80
N ASN A 79 22.51 0.31 -4.04
CA ASN A 79 22.78 1.52 -3.24
C ASN A 79 21.51 2.05 -2.54
N HIS A 80 20.39 1.37 -2.74
CA HIS A 80 19.08 1.77 -2.23
C HIS A 80 18.31 0.53 -1.81
N ASN A 81 17.57 0.66 -0.70
CA ASN A 81 16.49 -0.25 -0.34
C ASN A 81 15.28 0.04 -1.22
N ILE A 82 14.54 -1.02 -1.57
CA ILE A 82 13.35 -0.98 -2.41
C ILE A 82 12.14 -1.39 -1.58
N LEU A 83 11.08 -0.60 -1.71
CA LEU A 83 9.76 -0.86 -1.17
C LEU A 83 8.78 -0.94 -2.34
N VAL A 84 8.00 -2.00 -2.37
CA VAL A 84 6.91 -2.20 -3.34
C VAL A 84 5.60 -2.08 -2.58
N LEU A 85 4.84 -1.03 -2.86
CA LEU A 85 3.46 -0.86 -2.43
C LEU A 85 2.55 -1.35 -3.55
N ARG A 86 1.82 -2.43 -3.29
CA ARG A 86 0.86 -3.01 -4.24
C ARG A 86 -0.54 -2.65 -3.81
N PHE A 87 -1.30 -2.09 -4.72
CA PHE A 87 -2.67 -1.65 -4.47
C PHE A 87 -3.63 -2.52 -5.28
N PHE A 88 -4.63 -3.07 -4.59
CA PHE A 88 -5.64 -3.93 -5.20
C PHE A 88 -6.89 -3.09 -5.44
N LYS A 89 -7.28 -2.94 -6.71
CA LYS A 89 -8.42 -2.15 -7.12
C LYS A 89 -9.72 -2.94 -6.97
N THR A 90 -10.83 -2.21 -6.94
CA THR A 90 -12.19 -2.76 -6.88
C THR A 90 -12.60 -3.54 -8.14
N ASP A 91 -11.94 -3.29 -9.27
CA ASP A 91 -12.18 -3.98 -10.55
C ASP A 91 -11.29 -5.22 -10.74
N GLY A 92 -10.54 -5.63 -9.72
CA GLY A 92 -9.64 -6.79 -9.75
C GLY A 92 -8.25 -6.51 -10.33
N ASP A 93 -8.04 -5.35 -10.96
CA ASP A 93 -6.72 -4.91 -11.40
C ASP A 93 -5.87 -4.44 -10.21
N GLN A 94 -4.58 -4.22 -10.47
CA GLN A 94 -3.63 -3.76 -9.47
C GLN A 94 -2.71 -2.70 -10.07
N PHE A 95 -2.32 -1.73 -9.24
CA PHE A 95 -1.20 -0.87 -9.56
C PHE A 95 -0.16 -0.96 -8.45
N VAL A 96 1.06 -0.61 -8.78
CA VAL A 96 2.19 -0.68 -7.86
C VAL A 96 2.92 0.65 -7.85
N VAL A 97 3.22 1.13 -6.64
CA VAL A 97 4.18 2.22 -6.43
C VAL A 97 5.46 1.60 -5.86
N VAL A 98 6.52 1.69 -6.65
CA VAL A 98 7.88 1.32 -6.23
C VAL A 98 8.53 2.56 -5.64
N MET A 99 9.08 2.41 -4.45
CA MET A 99 9.80 3.45 -3.75
C MET A 99 11.22 3.00 -3.44
N LYS A 100 12.13 3.96 -3.32
CA LYS A 100 13.52 3.74 -2.94
C LYS A 100 13.93 4.62 -1.77
N LYS A 101 14.83 4.11 -0.95
CA LYS A 101 15.51 4.87 0.11
C LYS A 101 16.99 4.54 0.07
N LYS A 102 17.85 5.56 0.14
CA LYS A 102 19.31 5.36 0.15
C LYS A 102 19.68 4.54 1.39
N ILE A 103 20.59 3.58 1.22
CA ILE A 103 21.18 2.80 2.31
C ILE A 103 22.13 3.71 3.10
#